data_AF-A0A7S0QUG7-F1
#
_entry.id   AF-A0A7S0QUG7-F1
#
_cell.length_a   1.000
_cell.length_b   1.000
_cell.length_c   1.000
_cell.angle_alpha   90.00
_cell.angle_beta   90.00
_cell.angle_gamma   90.00
#
_symmetry.space_group_name_H-M   'P 1'
#
loop_
_entity.id
_entity.type
_entity.pdbx_description
1 polymer ?
#
loop_
_entity_poly.entity_id
_entity_poly.type
_entity_poly.pdbx_seq_one_letter_code
_entity_poly.pdbx_strand_id
1 'polypeptide(L)'
;KSGLTDLETVVLKETGSSTGNFTGIINSVVDYRAQPGADGVLSGCERGDTVTALYMDQNPIINITKSLVFRAQAGVLTMRPKSVSLGEVLTVTVHDNDLNTNEYEEEGYETLVSLRAFVDMRIVDEESVAVTEISRNSSIFTGAVSTTYLPNNKYDGILYVLYRSSSGSQVQGSY
;
A
#
# COMPACT_ATOMS: atom_id res chain seq x y z
N LYS A 1 -12.14 -1.47 2.72
CA LYS A 1 -11.75 -2.88 2.46
C LYS A 1 -13.02 -3.70 2.23
N SER A 2 -13.43 -3.83 0.96
CA SER A 2 -14.39 -4.83 0.47
C SER A 2 -13.56 -6.10 0.24
N GLY A 3 -13.94 -7.33 0.56
CA GLY A 3 -15.28 -7.87 0.74
C GLY A 3 -15.38 -9.29 0.15
N LEU A 4 -14.28 -10.06 0.17
CA LEU A 4 -14.29 -11.49 -0.16
C LEU A 4 -13.47 -12.20 0.92
N THR A 5 -14.17 -12.78 1.90
CA THR A 5 -13.55 -13.75 2.82
C THR A 5 -13.51 -15.07 2.08
N ASP A 6 -12.32 -15.49 1.67
CA ASP A 6 -12.11 -16.85 1.22
C ASP A 6 -11.92 -17.78 2.43
N LEU A 7 -12.53 -18.97 2.38
CA LEU A 7 -12.53 -19.91 3.49
C LEU A 7 -12.16 -21.30 2.99
N GLU A 8 -11.07 -21.81 3.54
CA GLU A 8 -10.49 -23.06 3.10
C GLU A 8 -10.33 -24.07 4.23
N THR A 9 -10.41 -25.35 3.87
CA THR A 9 -10.15 -26.46 4.80
C THR A 9 -8.80 -27.09 4.50
N VAL A 10 -7.93 -27.12 5.50
CA VAL A 10 -6.61 -27.75 5.38
C VAL A 10 -6.64 -29.13 6.00
N VAL A 11 -6.29 -30.15 5.20
CA VAL A 11 -6.08 -31.50 5.73
C VAL A 11 -4.73 -31.54 6.43
N LEU A 12 -4.75 -31.83 7.73
CA LEU A 12 -3.54 -32.01 8.52
C LEU A 12 -3.09 -33.47 8.51
N LYS A 13 -1.79 -33.69 8.33
CA LYS A 13 -1.16 -35.02 8.38
C LYS A 13 -0.27 -35.13 9.61
N GLU A 14 -0.37 -36.26 10.30
CA GLU A 14 0.51 -36.56 11.43
C GLU A 14 1.97 -36.64 10.96
N THR A 15 2.88 -36.03 11.71
CA THR A 15 4.30 -35.91 11.31
C THR A 15 5.11 -37.19 11.56
N GLY A 16 4.51 -38.19 12.20
CA GLY A 16 5.09 -39.51 12.45
C GLY A 16 4.09 -40.40 13.17
N SER A 17 4.45 -41.67 13.37
CA SER A 17 3.57 -42.63 14.06
C SER A 17 3.30 -42.20 15.50
N SER A 18 2.04 -41.89 15.82
CA SER A 18 1.58 -41.61 17.20
C SER A 18 2.35 -40.48 17.88
N THR A 19 2.70 -39.44 17.12
CA THR A 19 3.38 -38.25 17.64
C THR A 19 2.40 -37.24 18.24
N GLY A 20 1.13 -37.27 17.83
CA GLY A 20 0.14 -36.25 18.18
C GLY A 20 0.41 -34.87 17.54
N ASN A 21 1.41 -34.76 16.67
CA ASN A 21 1.76 -33.53 15.97
C ASN A 21 1.28 -33.60 14.52
N PHE A 22 0.49 -32.63 14.09
CA PHE A 22 -0.09 -32.60 12.75
C PHE A 22 0.32 -31.33 12.01
N THR A 23 0.63 -31.45 10.72
CA THR A 23 0.98 -30.34 9.84
C THR A 23 0.19 -30.41 8.55
N GLY A 24 -0.22 -29.26 8.03
CA GLY A 24 -0.84 -29.12 6.72
C GLY A 24 -0.29 -27.87 6.04
N ILE A 25 -0.43 -27.82 4.72
CA ILE A 25 -0.01 -26.70 3.88
C ILE A 25 -1.22 -26.29 3.06
N ILE A 26 -1.39 -24.98 2.93
CA ILE A 26 -2.32 -24.38 1.98
C ILE A 26 -1.56 -23.34 1.17
N ASN A 27 -1.83 -23.30 -0.14
CA ASN A 27 -1.28 -22.28 -1.01
C ASN A 27 -2.15 -21.02 -0.91
N SER A 28 -1.54 -19.85 -1.07
CA SER A 28 -2.26 -18.58 -1.11
C SER A 28 -1.91 -17.80 -2.37
N VAL A 29 -2.89 -17.08 -2.92
CA VAL A 29 -2.70 -16.19 -4.08
C VAL A 29 -3.32 -14.82 -3.83
N VAL A 30 -2.74 -13.80 -4.47
CA VAL A 30 -3.29 -12.43 -4.44
C VAL A 30 -4.49 -12.30 -5.39
N ASP A 31 -4.58 -13.15 -6.42
CA ASP A 31 -5.60 -13.05 -7.45
C ASP A 31 -7.02 -13.28 -6.89
N TYR A 32 -7.87 -12.27 -7.01
CA TYR A 32 -9.28 -12.28 -6.64
C TYR A 32 -10.18 -13.05 -7.63
N ARG A 33 -9.62 -13.51 -8.77
CA ARG A 33 -10.34 -14.30 -9.77
C ARG A 33 -10.38 -15.80 -9.44
N ALA A 34 -9.53 -16.27 -8.53
CA ALA A 34 -9.71 -17.60 -7.95
C ALA A 34 -11.06 -17.61 -7.22
N GLN A 35 -11.85 -18.65 -7.45
CA GLN A 35 -13.26 -18.68 -7.04
C GLN A 35 -13.31 -18.71 -5.51
N PRO A 36 -13.91 -17.71 -4.84
CA PRO A 36 -14.09 -17.78 -3.38
C PRO A 36 -14.83 -19.09 -3.05
N GLY A 37 -14.21 -19.99 -2.28
CA GLY A 37 -14.74 -21.34 -2.10
C GLY A 37 -13.70 -22.32 -1.56
N ALA A 38 -14.12 -23.55 -1.27
CA ALA A 38 -13.24 -24.60 -0.76
C ALA A 38 -12.49 -25.32 -1.90
N ASP A 39 -11.64 -24.59 -2.63
CA ASP A 39 -10.89 -25.11 -3.78
C ASP A 39 -9.45 -25.54 -3.45
N GLY A 40 -9.02 -25.29 -2.22
CA GLY A 40 -7.71 -25.62 -1.69
C GLY A 40 -6.67 -24.52 -1.88
N VAL A 41 -7.06 -23.32 -2.31
CA VAL A 41 -6.18 -22.16 -2.50
C VAL A 41 -6.79 -20.92 -1.84
N LEU A 42 -6.11 -20.42 -0.81
CA LEU A 42 -6.55 -19.22 -0.10
C LEU A 42 -6.30 -17.96 -0.94
N SER A 43 -7.36 -17.43 -1.50
CA SER A 43 -7.35 -16.41 -2.54
C SER A 43 -7.61 -15.01 -2.01
N GLY A 44 -7.13 -13.99 -2.73
CA GLY A 44 -7.30 -12.58 -2.35
C GLY A 44 -6.51 -12.17 -1.10
N CYS A 45 -5.45 -12.91 -0.73
CA CYS A 45 -4.59 -12.56 0.39
C CYS A 45 -3.63 -11.42 0.01
N GLU A 46 -3.92 -10.20 0.44
CA GLU A 46 -3.03 -9.06 0.24
C GLU A 46 -2.10 -8.83 1.44
N ARG A 47 -1.03 -8.05 1.21
CA ARG A 47 -0.16 -7.62 2.30
C ARG A 47 -0.94 -6.76 3.30
N GLY A 48 -0.73 -7.00 4.58
CA GLY A 48 -1.49 -6.39 5.67
C GLY A 48 -2.81 -7.09 6.00
N ASP A 49 -3.22 -8.10 5.22
CA ASP A 49 -4.40 -8.89 5.57
C ASP A 49 -4.11 -9.89 6.68
N THR A 50 -5.15 -10.21 7.44
CA THR A 50 -5.09 -11.17 8.53
C THR A 50 -5.77 -12.47 8.10
N VAL A 51 -5.01 -13.55 8.06
CA VAL A 51 -5.54 -14.89 7.88
C VAL A 51 -5.73 -15.53 9.24
N THR A 52 -6.89 -16.14 9.42
CA THR A 52 -7.27 -16.79 10.67
C THR A 52 -7.46 -18.28 10.44
N ALA A 53 -6.69 -19.09 11.16
CA ALA A 53 -6.85 -20.53 11.24
C ALA A 53 -7.74 -20.87 12.45
N LEU A 54 -8.76 -21.69 12.21
CA LEU A 54 -9.64 -22.26 13.22
C LEU A 54 -9.45 -23.77 13.27
N TYR A 55 -9.06 -24.30 14.42
CA TYR A 55 -9.06 -25.73 14.71
C TYR A 55 -10.22 -26.04 15.67
N MET A 56 -11.08 -26.98 15.29
CA MET A 56 -12.18 -27.46 16.11
C MET A 56 -11.86 -28.87 16.57
N ASP A 57 -11.53 -29.02 17.84
CA ASP A 57 -11.37 -30.32 18.47
C ASP A 57 -12.73 -30.84 18.94
N GLN A 58 -12.99 -32.13 18.75
CA GLN A 58 -14.22 -32.78 19.16
C GLN A 58 -14.09 -33.44 20.54
N ASN A 59 -12.87 -33.64 21.05
CA ASN A 59 -12.63 -34.30 22.32
C ASN A 59 -11.30 -33.88 22.99
N PRO A 60 -11.32 -32.94 23.95
CA PRO A 60 -12.49 -32.21 24.43
C PRO A 60 -13.06 -31.28 23.35
N ILE A 61 -14.35 -30.94 23.42
CA ILE A 61 -14.94 -29.96 22.50
C ILE A 61 -14.31 -28.58 22.79
N ILE A 62 -13.38 -28.16 21.94
CA ILE A 62 -12.70 -26.86 22.05
C ILE A 62 -12.40 -26.29 20.67
N ASN A 63 -12.51 -24.96 20.55
CA ASN A 63 -12.11 -24.23 19.35
C ASN A 63 -10.84 -23.45 19.66
N ILE A 64 -9.82 -23.60 18.82
CA ILE A 64 -8.55 -22.90 18.89
C ILE A 64 -8.43 -22.01 17.66
N THR A 65 -8.28 -20.71 17.89
CA THR A 65 -8.09 -19.72 16.82
C THR A 65 -6.68 -19.16 16.88
N LYS A 66 -6.02 -19.11 15.72
CA LYS A 66 -4.72 -18.42 15.53
C LYS A 66 -4.81 -17.54 14.31
N SER A 67 -4.15 -16.38 14.37
CA SER A 67 -4.12 -15.45 13.25
C SER A 67 -2.69 -15.12 12.87
N LEU A 68 -2.45 -14.97 11.57
CA LEU A 68 -1.21 -14.52 10.97
C LEU A 68 -1.52 -13.31 10.09
N VAL A 69 -0.64 -12.32 10.09
CA VAL A 69 -0.72 -11.18 9.19
C VAL A 69 0.23 -11.40 8.02
N PHE A 70 -0.27 -11.26 6.78
CA PHE A 70 0.61 -11.17 5.61
C PHE A 70 1.47 -9.91 5.77
N ARG A 71 2.80 -10.09 5.85
CA ARG A 71 3.69 -8.97 6.18
C ARG A 71 3.56 -7.86 5.13
N ALA A 72 3.11 -6.69 5.59
CA ALA A 72 3.25 -5.43 4.88
C ALA A 72 4.55 -4.74 5.33
N GLN A 73 5.17 -4.02 4.42
CA GLN A 73 6.33 -3.19 4.68
C GLN A 73 5.92 -1.72 4.65
N ALA A 74 6.31 -0.96 5.69
CA ALA A 74 6.05 0.47 5.68
C ALA A 74 6.78 1.15 4.51
N GLY A 75 6.03 1.86 3.68
CA GLY A 75 6.58 2.72 2.64
C GLY A 75 7.27 3.97 3.19
N VAL A 76 8.14 4.57 2.37
CA VAL A 76 8.83 5.82 2.68
C VAL A 76 8.60 6.83 1.56
N LEU A 77 8.01 7.98 1.89
CA LEU A 77 7.87 9.10 0.97
C LEU A 77 9.00 10.11 1.17
N THR A 78 9.64 10.51 0.08
CA THR A 78 10.62 11.60 0.06
C THR A 78 10.29 12.60 -1.03
N MET A 79 10.71 13.85 -0.84
CA MET A 79 10.46 14.95 -1.78
C MET A 79 11.76 15.71 -2.06
N ARG A 80 11.95 16.14 -3.29
CA ARG A 80 13.11 16.94 -3.74
C ARG A 80 12.70 18.00 -4.78
N PRO A 81 13.30 19.20 -4.76
CA PRO A 81 14.31 19.66 -3.80
C PRO A 81 13.71 19.97 -2.42
N LYS A 82 14.56 20.12 -1.38
CA LYS A 82 14.12 20.48 -0.01
C LYS A 82 13.54 21.90 0.09
N SER A 83 13.89 22.75 -0.86
CA SER A 83 13.41 24.11 -1.03
C SER A 83 13.13 24.28 -2.51
N VAL A 84 11.91 24.66 -2.86
CA VAL A 84 11.47 24.81 -4.25
C VAL A 84 11.52 26.28 -4.62
N SER A 85 12.19 26.59 -5.73
CA SER A 85 12.25 27.93 -6.31
C SER A 85 11.18 28.14 -7.38
N LEU A 86 11.09 29.37 -7.88
CA LEU A 86 10.15 29.79 -8.91
C LEU A 86 10.15 28.89 -10.15
N GLY A 87 9.01 28.23 -10.41
CA GLY A 87 8.79 27.39 -11.59
C GLY A 87 9.56 26.06 -11.55
N GLU A 88 10.16 25.70 -10.41
CA GLU A 88 10.81 24.42 -10.26
C GLU A 88 9.80 23.29 -10.11
N VAL A 89 10.25 22.10 -10.50
CA VAL A 89 9.49 20.86 -10.37
C VAL A 89 9.81 20.23 -9.03
N LEU A 90 8.78 19.93 -8.25
CA LEU A 90 8.88 19.12 -7.05
C LEU A 90 8.72 17.65 -7.44
N THR A 91 9.79 16.88 -7.26
CA THR A 91 9.81 15.44 -7.45
C THR A 91 9.46 14.73 -6.15
N VAL A 92 8.58 13.74 -6.22
CA VAL A 92 8.25 12.83 -5.13
C VAL A 92 8.82 11.45 -5.44
N THR A 93 9.26 10.74 -4.40
CA THR A 93 9.74 9.36 -4.52
C THR A 93 9.16 8.55 -3.37
N VAL A 94 8.42 7.52 -3.72
CA VAL A 94 7.86 6.53 -2.80
C VAL A 94 8.72 5.28 -2.90
N HIS A 95 9.26 4.81 -1.77
CA HIS A 95 9.87 3.50 -1.66
C HIS A 95 8.93 2.59 -0.89
N ASP A 96 8.18 1.74 -1.59
CA ASP A 96 7.26 0.79 -0.99
C ASP A 96 7.24 -0.50 -1.80
N ASN A 97 7.63 -1.60 -1.16
CA ASN A 97 7.64 -2.92 -1.78
C ASN A 97 6.21 -3.41 -2.04
N ASP A 98 5.22 -2.94 -1.28
CA ASP A 98 3.82 -3.40 -1.32
C ASP A 98 3.05 -2.84 -2.52
N LEU A 99 3.57 -1.79 -3.16
CA LEU A 99 3.03 -1.26 -4.41
C LEU A 99 3.46 -2.06 -5.64
N ASN A 100 4.57 -2.78 -5.59
CA ASN A 100 4.96 -3.62 -6.71
C ASN A 100 4.20 -4.96 -6.62
N THR A 101 3.10 -5.04 -7.38
CA THR A 101 2.18 -6.19 -7.40
C THR A 101 2.43 -7.12 -8.59
N ASN A 102 3.13 -6.65 -9.63
CA ASN A 102 3.45 -7.44 -10.82
C ASN A 102 4.90 -7.26 -11.28
N GLU A 103 5.73 -8.27 -11.04
CA GLU A 103 7.15 -8.25 -11.39
C GLU A 103 7.47 -8.14 -12.90
N TYR A 104 6.47 -8.32 -13.77
CA TYR A 104 6.64 -8.28 -15.23
C TYR A 104 6.25 -6.95 -15.87
N GLU A 105 5.63 -6.04 -15.13
CA GLU A 105 5.11 -4.77 -15.63
C GLU A 105 5.74 -3.59 -14.89
N GLU A 106 5.68 -2.40 -15.50
CA GLU A 106 5.96 -1.14 -14.80
C GLU A 106 4.62 -0.61 -14.31
N GLU A 107 4.48 -0.45 -13.00
CA GLU A 107 3.21 -0.09 -12.37
C GLU A 107 3.08 1.43 -12.17
N GLY A 108 1.86 1.95 -12.34
CA GLY A 108 1.56 3.38 -12.24
C GLY A 108 0.30 3.64 -11.43
N TYR A 109 0.33 4.72 -10.64
CA TYR A 109 -0.77 5.13 -9.77
C TYR A 109 -1.04 6.62 -9.92
N GLU A 110 -2.23 6.96 -10.44
CA GLU A 110 -2.59 8.33 -10.83
C GLU A 110 -2.74 9.31 -9.65
N THR A 111 -3.14 8.83 -8.47
CA THR A 111 -3.49 9.68 -7.31
C THR A 111 -2.88 9.18 -6.01
N LEU A 112 -1.67 8.62 -6.06
CA LEU A 112 -1.08 7.94 -4.91
C LEU A 112 -0.54 8.90 -3.85
N VAL A 113 0.09 9.99 -4.28
CA VAL A 113 0.67 10.99 -3.37
C VAL A 113 -0.21 12.23 -3.37
N SER A 114 -0.60 12.69 -2.17
CA SER A 114 -1.25 13.98 -1.99
C SER A 114 -0.26 14.99 -1.44
N LEU A 115 -0.17 16.14 -2.08
CA LEU A 115 0.64 17.27 -1.66
C LEU A 115 -0.24 18.42 -1.19
N ARG A 116 0.09 19.01 -0.05
CA ARG A 116 -0.61 20.17 0.52
C ARG A 116 0.36 21.30 0.76
N ALA A 117 0.07 22.47 0.20
CA ALA A 117 0.80 23.70 0.48
C ALA A 117 0.11 24.48 1.59
N PHE A 118 0.89 24.96 2.56
CA PHE A 118 0.43 25.71 3.72
C PHE A 118 1.06 27.10 3.80
N VAL A 119 0.24 28.09 4.18
CA VAL A 119 0.69 29.40 4.65
C VAL A 119 0.01 29.69 5.97
N ASP A 120 0.79 30.00 7.01
CA ASP A 120 0.31 30.31 8.36
C ASP A 120 -0.71 29.26 8.87
N MET A 121 -0.38 27.97 8.66
CA MET A 121 -1.20 26.79 9.00
C MET A 121 -2.49 26.60 8.20
N ARG A 122 -2.77 27.45 7.20
CA ARG A 122 -3.90 27.28 6.29
C ARG A 122 -3.46 26.60 5.01
N ILE A 123 -4.21 25.58 4.58
CA ILE A 123 -4.04 24.98 3.25
C ILE A 123 -4.40 26.03 2.20
N VAL A 124 -3.42 26.37 1.37
CA VAL A 124 -3.59 27.29 0.24
C VAL A 124 -3.79 26.53 -1.06
N ASP A 125 -3.26 25.31 -1.15
CA ASP A 125 -3.41 24.45 -2.30
C ASP A 125 -3.23 22.97 -1.96
N GLU A 126 -3.76 22.09 -2.81
CA GLU A 126 -3.73 20.64 -2.66
C GLU A 126 -3.74 19.95 -4.02
N GLU A 127 -2.73 19.10 -4.26
CA GLU A 127 -2.53 18.41 -5.53
C GLU A 127 -2.36 16.91 -5.34
N SER A 128 -2.83 16.14 -6.33
CA SER A 128 -2.54 14.71 -6.44
C SER A 128 -1.40 14.51 -7.43
N VAL A 129 -0.46 13.63 -7.09
CA VAL A 129 0.69 13.32 -7.92
C VAL A 129 0.62 11.86 -8.34
N ALA A 130 0.59 11.68 -9.66
CA ALA A 130 0.78 10.38 -10.27
C ALA A 130 2.23 9.92 -10.06
N VAL A 131 2.41 8.65 -9.70
CA VAL A 131 3.74 8.04 -9.60
C VAL A 131 3.82 6.81 -10.48
N THR A 132 5.00 6.58 -11.06
CA THR A 132 5.30 5.40 -11.87
C THR A 132 6.55 4.74 -11.32
N GLU A 133 6.51 3.42 -11.29
CA GLU A 133 7.64 2.58 -10.99
C GLU A 133 8.82 2.93 -11.92
N ILE A 134 10.03 3.03 -11.36
CA ILE A 134 11.19 3.46 -12.16
C ILE A 134 11.73 2.37 -13.11
N SER A 135 11.34 1.12 -12.88
CA SER A 135 11.66 -0.06 -13.67
C SER A 135 10.84 -1.23 -13.16
N ARG A 136 10.52 -2.21 -14.01
CA ARG A 136 9.83 -3.45 -13.60
C ARG A 136 10.40 -4.05 -12.32
N ASN A 137 9.51 -4.48 -11.44
CA ASN A 137 9.83 -5.15 -10.18
C ASN A 137 10.68 -4.31 -9.19
N SER A 138 10.66 -2.98 -9.33
CA SER A 138 11.25 -2.01 -8.40
C SER A 138 10.28 -1.64 -7.28
N SER A 139 10.83 -1.47 -6.08
CA SER A 139 10.09 -0.89 -4.96
C SER A 139 10.00 0.64 -5.00
N ILE A 140 10.52 1.27 -6.05
CA ILE A 140 10.68 2.73 -6.14
C ILE A 140 9.76 3.28 -7.21
N PHE A 141 8.90 4.21 -6.79
CA PHE A 141 7.96 4.94 -7.62
C PHE A 141 8.28 6.43 -7.59
N THR A 142 8.25 7.09 -8.74
CA THR A 142 8.55 8.51 -8.85
C THR A 142 7.43 9.27 -9.55
N GLY A 143 7.19 10.49 -9.09
CA GLY A 143 6.24 11.41 -9.68
C GLY A 143 6.74 12.84 -9.57
N ALA A 144 6.08 13.77 -10.25
CA ALA A 144 6.49 15.16 -10.27
C ALA A 144 5.28 16.09 -10.36
N VAL A 145 5.39 17.24 -9.69
CA VAL A 145 4.41 18.34 -9.82
C VAL A 145 5.15 19.64 -10.14
N SER A 146 4.60 20.43 -11.06
CA SER A 146 5.12 21.78 -11.32
C SER A 146 4.65 22.73 -10.23
N THR A 147 5.44 23.76 -9.91
CA THR A 147 5.04 24.77 -8.92
C THR A 147 4.71 26.13 -9.54
N THR A 148 3.79 26.87 -8.93
CA THR A 148 3.39 28.23 -9.34
C THR A 148 3.21 29.18 -8.17
N TYR A 149 3.17 30.48 -8.46
CA TYR A 149 2.87 31.57 -7.52
C TYR A 149 1.60 32.32 -7.90
N LEU A 150 0.91 31.85 -8.94
CA LEU A 150 -0.43 32.32 -9.26
C LEU A 150 -1.41 31.46 -8.47
N PRO A 151 -2.38 32.09 -7.76
CA PRO A 151 -3.48 31.33 -7.19
C PRO A 151 -4.09 30.47 -8.28
N ASN A 152 -4.22 29.19 -7.98
CA ASN A 152 -4.69 28.18 -8.89
C ASN A 152 -5.85 27.43 -8.20
N ASN A 153 -6.48 26.52 -8.92
CA ASN A 153 -7.50 25.69 -8.30
C ASN A 153 -6.82 24.46 -7.72
N LYS A 154 -7.32 23.97 -6.59
CA LYS A 154 -6.93 22.65 -6.10
C LYS A 154 -7.18 21.59 -7.18
N TYR A 155 -6.32 20.59 -7.23
CA TYR A 155 -6.38 19.46 -8.15
C TYR A 155 -6.26 19.88 -9.62
N ASP A 156 -5.49 20.94 -9.91
CA ASP A 156 -5.24 21.38 -11.28
C ASP A 156 -3.90 20.91 -11.87
N GLY A 157 -3.15 20.09 -11.11
CA GLY A 157 -1.88 19.50 -11.52
C GLY A 157 -0.69 20.43 -11.36
N ILE A 158 -0.88 21.63 -10.80
CA ILE A 158 0.17 22.59 -10.48
C ILE A 158 0.07 22.89 -8.99
N LEU A 159 1.19 22.95 -8.27
CA LEU A 159 1.18 23.25 -6.84
C LEU A 159 1.48 24.74 -6.60
N TYR A 160 0.51 25.45 -6.04
CA TYR A 160 0.67 26.84 -5.65
C TYR A 160 1.45 26.98 -4.35
N VAL A 161 2.59 27.67 -4.43
CA VAL A 161 3.46 28.01 -3.31
C VAL A 161 3.56 29.52 -3.20
N LEU A 162 3.22 30.08 -2.03
CA LEU A 162 3.30 31.51 -1.73
C LEU A 162 4.70 31.90 -1.22
N TYR A 163 5.33 32.89 -1.85
CA TYR A 163 6.60 33.48 -1.43
C TYR A 163 6.45 34.62 -0.41
N ARG A 164 5.25 35.20 -0.28
CA ARG A 164 5.06 36.50 0.40
C ARG A 164 4.82 36.42 1.90
N SER A 165 4.78 35.23 2.51
CA SER A 165 4.82 35.09 3.96
C SER A 165 6.26 35.22 4.45
N SER A 166 6.46 35.74 5.66
CA SER A 166 7.78 35.84 6.30
C SER A 166 8.47 34.48 6.50
N SER A 167 7.71 33.38 6.37
CA SER A 167 8.13 31.99 6.53
C SER A 167 8.15 31.18 5.22
N GLY A 168 7.69 31.74 4.10
CA GLY A 168 7.40 30.98 2.87
C GLY A 168 6.23 30.00 3.03
N SER A 169 5.97 29.19 2.01
CA SER A 169 5.00 28.08 2.10
C SER A 169 5.68 26.80 2.54
N GLN A 170 4.99 26.03 3.38
CA GLN A 170 5.40 24.66 3.71
C GLN A 170 4.63 23.68 2.84
N VAL A 171 5.33 22.73 2.21
CA VAL A 171 4.70 21.64 1.46
C VAL A 171 4.80 20.37 2.29
N GLN A 172 3.67 19.71 2.49
CA GLN A 172 3.60 18.38 3.11
C GLN A 172 3.09 17.39 2.07
N GLY A 173 3.75 16.24 1.98
CA GLY A 173 3.29 15.10 1.20
C GLY A 173 2.80 13.98 2.12
N SER A 174 1.75 13.30 1.68
CA SER A 174 1.27 12.05 2.28
C SER A 174 1.10 10.98 1.21
N TYR A 175 1.45 9.75 1.59
CA TYR A 175 1.34 8.50 0.85
C TYR A 175 0.65 7.49 1.78
#